data_AF-A0A7L3BEX7-F1
#
_entry.id   AF-A0A7L3BEX7-F1
#
_cell.length_a   1.000
_cell.length_b   1.000
_cell.length_c   1.000
_cell.angle_alpha   90.00
_cell.angle_beta   90.00
_cell.angle_gamma   90.00
#
_symmetry.space_group_name_H-M   'P 1'
#
loop_
_entity.id
_entity.type
_entity.pdbx_description
1 polymer ?
#
loop_
_entity_poly.entity_id
_entity_poly.type
_entity_poly.pdbx_seq_one_letter_code
_entity_poly.pdbx_strand_id
1 'polypeptide(L)' 'LTVVISNTLPNIFEQAKLSHAFFHQNAQALVRMFQISKSQAKAIISTCPDCQLVQPPVSTGAVNPRGLQSLQLWQTDIT' A
#
# COMPACT_ATOMS: atom_id res chain seq x y z
N LEU A 1 38.79 -3.66 -21.51
CA LEU A 1 37.67 -2.96 -20.82
C LEU A 1 36.96 -3.96 -19.93
N THR A 2 37.44 -4.14 -18.70
CA THR A 2 36.79 -4.98 -17.70
C THR A 2 35.63 -4.18 -17.10
N VAL A 3 34.40 -4.58 -17.40
CA VAL A 3 33.22 -4.07 -16.71
C VAL A 3 33.31 -4.56 -15.27
N VAL A 4 33.65 -3.66 -14.36
CA VAL A 4 33.55 -3.90 -12.93
C VAL A 4 32.06 -3.93 -12.62
N ILE A 5 31.46 -5.12 -12.57
CA ILE A 5 30.16 -5.28 -11.94
C ILE A 5 30.42 -5.11 -10.45
N SER A 6 30.28 -3.88 -9.96
CA SER A 6 30.32 -3.55 -8.54
C SER A 6 29.19 -4.32 -7.85
N ASN A 7 29.50 -5.51 -7.37
CA ASN A 7 28.56 -6.46 -6.79
C ASN A 7 28.24 -6.08 -5.33
N THR A 8 27.92 -4.81 -5.06
CA THR A 8 27.31 -4.42 -3.79
C THR A 8 25.82 -4.66 -3.95
N LEU A 9 25.35 -5.89 -3.71
CA LEU A 9 23.91 -6.12 -3.61
C LEU A 9 23.35 -5.06 -2.65
N PRO A 10 22.32 -4.28 -3.05
CA PRO A 10 21.67 -3.36 -2.12
C PRO A 10 21.25 -4.15 -0.88
N ASN A 11 21.19 -3.51 0.29
CA ASN A 11 20.57 -4.15 1.44
C ASN A 11 19.16 -4.65 1.04
N ILE A 12 18.71 -5.74 1.65
CA ILE A 12 17.46 -6.43 1.29
C ILE A 12 16.24 -5.49 1.18
N PHE A 13 16.23 -4.42 1.99
CA PHE A 13 15.20 -3.38 1.93
C PHE A 13 15.24 -2.54 0.65
N GLU A 14 16.42 -2.17 0.16
CA GLU A 14 16.57 -1.43 -1.11
C GLU A 14 16.28 -2.32 -2.32
N GLN A 15 16.60 -3.61 -2.26
CA GLN A 15 16.15 -4.58 -3.28
C GLN A 15 14.62 -4.66 -3.35
N ALA A 16 13.95 -4.71 -2.19
CA ALA A 16 12.50 -4.71 -2.12
C ALA A 16 11.89 -3.42 -2.72
N LYS A 17 12.50 -2.26 -2.50
CA LYS A 17 12.07 -0.98 -3.11
C LYS A 17 12.19 -1.01 -4.63
N LEU A 18 13.32 -1.47 -5.15
CA LEU A 18 13.53 -1.60 -6.61
C LEU A 18 12.56 -2.60 -7.23
N SER A 19 12.34 -3.74 -6.59
CA SER A 19 11.37 -4.74 -7.06
C SER A 19 9.95 -4.20 -7.05
N HIS A 20 9.54 -3.50 -5.98
CA HIS A 20 8.23 -2.87 -5.91
C HIS A 20 8.06 -1.77 -6.97
N ALA A 21 9.07 -0.94 -7.21
CA ALA A 21 9.01 0.11 -8.22
C ALA A 21 8.80 -0.44 -9.64
N PHE A 22 9.22 -1.67 -9.91
CA PHE A 22 9.05 -2.30 -11.22
C PHE A 22 7.76 -3.12 -11.33
N PHE A 23 7.39 -3.87 -10.29
CA PHE A 23 6.28 -4.84 -10.34
C PHE A 23 5.03 -4.43 -9.55
N HIS A 24 5.10 -3.37 -8.74
CA HIS A 24 4.03 -2.90 -7.85
C HIS A 24 3.42 -4.00 -6.97
N GLN A 25 4.27 -4.92 -6.48
CA GLN A 25 3.84 -6.06 -5.68
C GLN A 25 3.22 -5.61 -4.35
N ASN A 26 2.22 -6.34 -3.85
CA ASN A 26 1.57 -6.03 -2.58
C ASN A 26 2.46 -6.34 -1.35
N ALA A 27 2.02 -5.90 -0.17
CA ALA A 27 2.82 -5.99 1.06
C ALA A 27 3.16 -7.43 1.43
N GLN A 28 2.26 -8.38 1.16
CA GLN A 28 2.47 -9.79 1.51
C GLN A 28 3.52 -10.43 0.60
N ALA A 29 3.52 -10.09 -0.69
CA ALA A 29 4.55 -10.53 -1.63
C ALA A 29 5.94 -10.03 -1.19
N LEU A 30 6.05 -8.74 -0.85
CA LEU A 30 7.32 -8.16 -0.38
C LEU A 30 7.84 -8.81 0.90
N VAL A 31 6.96 -9.08 1.89
CA VAL A 31 7.33 -9.79 3.12
C VAL A 31 7.83 -11.20 2.84
N ARG A 32 7.22 -11.92 1.90
CA ARG A 32 7.56 -13.32 1.58
C ARG A 32 8.78 -13.49 0.67
N MET A 33 9.11 -12.47 -0.13
CA MET A 33 10.22 -12.52 -1.08
C MET A 33 11.52 -11.96 -0.47
N PHE A 34 11.42 -10.90 0.33
CA PHE A 34 12.58 -10.16 0.85
C PHE A 34 12.77 -10.32 2.36
N GLN A 35 11.88 -11.05 3.02
CA GLN A 35 11.88 -11.36 4.45
C GLN A 35 11.98 -10.11 5.33
N ILE A 36 11.43 -9.00 4.82
CA ILE A 36 11.31 -7.73 5.53
C ILE A 36 10.07 -7.74 6.42
N SER A 37 10.02 -6.84 7.40
CA SER A 37 8.85 -6.74 8.27
C SER A 37 7.62 -6.22 7.51
N LYS A 38 6.43 -6.52 8.04
CA LYS A 38 5.17 -5.99 7.48
C LYS A 38 5.12 -4.46 7.52
N SER A 39 5.73 -3.81 8.52
CA SER A 39 5.80 -2.35 8.59
C SER A 39 6.71 -1.78 7.52
N GLN A 40 7.85 -2.42 7.24
CA GLN A 40 8.74 -2.05 6.15
C GLN A 40 8.06 -2.20 4.78
N ALA A 41 7.36 -3.31 4.54
CA ALA A 41 6.62 -3.50 3.29
C ALA A 41 5.51 -2.45 3.10
N LYS A 42 4.79 -2.09 4.18
CA LYS A 42 3.82 -0.99 4.16
C LYS A 42 4.48 0.36 3.84
N ALA A 43 5.66 0.64 4.41
CA ALA A 43 6.39 1.86 4.15
C ALA A 43 6.74 1.99 2.66
N ILE A 44 7.25 0.92 2.04
CA ILE A 44 7.58 0.88 0.61
C ILE A 44 6.36 1.24 -0.24
N ILE A 45 5.22 0.59 0.00
CA ILE A 45 3.98 0.84 -0.75
C ILE A 45 3.45 2.25 -0.49
N SER A 46 3.51 2.72 0.76
CA SER A 46 3.04 4.06 1.12
C SER A 46 3.86 5.17 0.47
N THR A 47 5.09 4.90 0.04
CA THR A 47 5.93 5.87 -0.68
C THR A 47 5.81 5.78 -2.20
N CYS A 48 5.06 4.81 -2.74
CA CYS A 48 4.89 4.64 -4.18
C CYS A 48 3.74 5.53 -4.70
N PRO A 49 4.00 6.53 -5.56
CA PRO A 49 2.96 7.43 -6.06
C PRO A 49 1.87 6.70 -6.85
N ASP A 50 2.25 5.76 -7.72
CA ASP A 50 1.30 5.01 -8.54
C ASP A 50 0.38 4.13 -7.68
N CYS A 51 0.93 3.53 -6.62
CA CYS A 51 0.13 2.75 -5.69
C CYS A 51 -0.79 3.63 -4.83
N GLN A 52 -0.38 4.86 -4.49
CA GLN A 52 -1.23 5.82 -3.76
C GLN A 52 -2.46 6.23 -4.57
N LEU A 53 -2.32 6.44 -5.89
CA LEU A 53 -3.44 6.80 -6.78
C LEU A 53 -4.51 5.71 -6.85
N VAL A 54 -4.10 4.44 -6.67
CA VAL A 54 -4.98 3.27 -6.73
C VAL A 54 -5.44 2.82 -5.34
N GLN A 55 -4.84 3.34 -4.26
CA GLN A 55 -5.33 3.03 -2.92
C GLN A 55 -6.77 3.53 -2.78
N PRO A 56 -7.68 2.73 -2.19
CA PRO A 56 -8.97 3.24 -1.79
C PRO A 56 -8.77 4.48 -0.94
N PRO A 57 -9.60 5.52 -1.10
CA PRO A 57 -9.55 6.66 -0.20
C PRO A 57 -9.63 6.14 1.23
N VAL A 58 -8.75 6.64 2.10
CA VAL A 58 -8.85 6.39 3.54
C VAL A 58 -10.27 6.82 3.91
N SER A 59 -11.09 5.86 4.34
CA SER A 59 -12.49 6.14 4.65
C SER A 59 -12.52 7.16 5.78
N THR A 60 -12.77 8.43 5.45
CA THR A 60 -12.90 9.53 6.41
C THR A 60 -14.27 9.50 7.09
N GLY A 61 -14.97 8.36 7.07
CA GLY A 61 -16.23 8.19 7.79
C GLY A 61 -17.41 8.89 7.11
N ALA A 62 -17.46 8.94 5.77
CA ALA A 62 -18.72 9.15 5.07
C ALA A 62 -19.53 7.84 5.11
N VAL A 63 -19.98 7.50 6.31
CA VAL A 63 -20.99 6.47 6.55
C VAL A 63 -22.34 7.14 6.39
N ASN A 64 -23.35 6.39 5.91
CA ASN A 64 -24.74 6.89 5.92
C ASN A 64 -25.03 7.49 7.30
N PRO A 65 -25.48 8.76 7.37
CA PRO A 65 -25.71 9.42 8.63
C PRO A 65 -26.69 8.57 9.42
N ARG A 66 -26.23 8.03 10.56
CA ARG A 66 -27.06 7.27 11.47
C ARG A 66 -27.69 8.24 12.45
N GLY A 67 -28.99 8.10 12.67
CA GLY A 67 -29.64 8.74 13.80
C GLY A 67 -28.93 8.32 15.10
N LEU A 68 -28.71 9.26 16.01
CA LEU A 68 -28.27 8.99 17.38
C LEU A 68 -29.41 8.40 18.23
N GLN A 69 -30.66 8.67 17.85
CA GLN A 69 -31.88 8.20 18.51
C GLN A 69 -32.82 7.49 17.52
N SER A 70 -33.75 6.70 18.08
CA SER A 70 -34.80 6.05 17.29
C SER A 70 -35.62 7.10 16.53
N LEU A 71 -35.96 6.79 15.28
CA LEU A 71 -36.74 7.64 14.37
C LEU A 71 -36.07 8.96 13.92
N GLN A 72 -34.82 9.22 14.30
CA GLN A 72 -34.16 10.50 13.99
C GLN A 72 -33.76 10.65 12.52
N LEU A 73 -33.40 9.55 11.87
CA LEU A 73 -32.96 9.54 10.48
C LEU A 73 -33.50 8.31 9.79
N TRP A 74 -34.23 8.54 8.70
CA TRP A 74 -34.74 7.51 7.80
C TRP A 74 -34.17 7.80 6.41
N GLN A 75 -33.53 6.81 5.82
CA GLN A 75 -32.97 6.91 4.47
C GLN A 75 -33.69 5.92 3.56
N THR A 76 -34.18 6.41 2.43
CA THR A 76 -34.85 5.62 1.40
C THR A 76 -34.17 5.93 0.07
N ASP A 77 -33.57 4.92 -0.57
CA ASP A 77 -33.06 5.03 -1.93
C ASP A 77 -34.10 4.44 -2.90
N ILE A 78 -34.21 5.02 -4.09
CA ILE A 78 -35.04 4.50 -5.19
C ILE A 78 -34.09 3.99 -6.27
N THR A 79 -34.27 2.73 -6.68
CA THR A 79 -33.54 2.07 -7.78
C THR A 79 -34.25 2.23 -9.11
#